data_AF-A0A9D5L1I8-F1
#
_entry.id   AF-A0A9D5L1I8-F1
#
_cell.length_a   1.000
_cell.length_b   1.000
_cell.length_c   1.000
_cell.angle_alpha   90.00
_cell.angle_beta   90.00
_cell.angle_gamma   90.00
#
_symmetry.space_group_name_H-M   'P 1'
#
loop_
_entity.id
_entity.type
_entity.pdbx_description
1 polymer ?
#
loop_
_entity_poly.entity_id
_entity_poly.type
_entity_poly.pdbx_seq_one_letter_code
_entity_poly.pdbx_strand_id
1 'polypeptide(L)'
;MSRLDLVKLRKDEGMSQKELAELLSVRQSFLSAIENGRSRLPDEKLERIREVFGLEDLTPYMVEEAAEETVVPPHTHSHDETDSIALLLRHIHAQAHREEGGDHGRVAEMEARVAALMDRNDRLSNRIDTLRETIDALREENFRLKEILARHGLEY
;
A
#
# COMPACT_ATOMS: atom_id res chain seq x y z
N MET A 1 -12.79 7.48 16.25
CA MET A 1 -13.58 7.27 15.01
C MET A 1 -13.36 5.83 14.56
N SER A 2 -14.29 5.21 13.84
CA SER A 2 -14.07 3.87 13.29
C SER A 2 -13.29 3.97 11.98
N ARG A 3 -12.29 3.11 11.78
CA ARG A 3 -11.50 3.03 10.54
C ARG A 3 -11.78 1.72 9.81
N LEU A 4 -11.83 1.77 8.49
CA LEU A 4 -11.97 0.60 7.65
C LEU A 4 -10.66 -0.20 7.55
N ASP A 5 -10.72 -1.50 7.85
CA ASP A 5 -9.64 -2.46 7.66
C ASP A 5 -9.64 -3.01 6.22
N LEU A 6 -8.88 -2.34 5.36
CA LEU A 6 -8.68 -2.77 3.98
C LEU A 6 -7.93 -4.10 3.87
N VAL A 7 -7.12 -4.47 4.87
CA VAL A 7 -6.36 -5.74 4.85
C VAL A 7 -7.33 -6.91 4.98
N LYS A 8 -8.29 -6.79 5.92
CA LYS A 8 -9.30 -7.81 6.13
C LYS A 8 -10.22 -7.93 4.92
N LEU A 9 -10.76 -6.81 4.42
CA LEU A 9 -11.60 -6.77 3.22
C LEU A 9 -10.92 -7.44 2.03
N ARG A 10 -9.65 -7.10 1.78
CA ARG A 10 -8.88 -7.65 0.67
C ARG A 10 -8.69 -9.17 0.77
N LYS A 11 -8.43 -9.68 1.98
CA LYS A 11 -8.17 -11.11 2.21
C LYS A 11 -9.44 -11.94 2.09
N ASP A 12 -10.57 -11.43 2.56
CA ASP A 12 -11.86 -12.11 2.45
C ASP A 12 -12.30 -12.23 0.99
N GLU A 13 -11.93 -11.26 0.16
CA GLU A 13 -12.13 -11.25 -1.29
C GLU A 13 -11.02 -11.97 -2.09
N GLY A 14 -10.01 -12.55 -1.41
CA GLY A 14 -8.92 -13.29 -2.06
C GLY A 14 -7.98 -12.45 -2.93
N MET A 15 -7.99 -11.12 -2.77
CA MET A 15 -7.25 -10.20 -3.62
C MET A 15 -5.81 -9.95 -3.14
N SER A 16 -4.91 -9.66 -4.06
CA SER A 16 -3.59 -9.09 -3.77
C SER A 16 -3.69 -7.57 -3.59
N GLN A 17 -2.66 -6.98 -2.95
CA GLN A 17 -2.61 -5.54 -2.73
C GLN A 17 -2.55 -4.77 -4.06
N LYS A 18 -1.94 -5.35 -5.09
CA LYS A 18 -1.89 -4.75 -6.44
C LYS A 18 -3.27 -4.72 -7.07
N GLU A 19 -4.00 -5.83 -7.03
CA GLU A 19 -5.36 -5.95 -7.59
C GLU A 19 -6.34 -4.97 -6.92
N LEU A 20 -6.33 -4.90 -5.58
CA LEU A 20 -7.16 -3.93 -4.86
C LEU A 20 -6.79 -2.47 -5.21
N ALA A 21 -5.51 -2.18 -5.41
CA ALA A 21 -5.05 -0.84 -5.75
C ALA A 21 -5.50 -0.43 -7.16
N GLU A 22 -5.37 -1.32 -8.14
CA GLU A 22 -5.86 -1.12 -9.51
C GLU A 22 -7.38 -0.89 -9.53
N LEU A 23 -8.11 -1.71 -8.78
CA LEU A 23 -9.57 -1.63 -8.66
C LEU A 23 -10.05 -0.30 -8.07
N LEU A 24 -9.35 0.19 -7.03
CA LEU A 24 -9.61 1.50 -6.43
C LEU A 24 -8.99 2.67 -7.21
N SER A 25 -8.33 2.41 -8.34
CA SER A 25 -7.60 3.40 -9.14
C SER A 25 -6.62 4.22 -8.31
N VAL A 26 -5.91 3.55 -7.39
CA VAL A 26 -4.87 4.13 -6.55
C VAL A 26 -3.53 3.44 -6.78
N ARG A 27 -2.45 4.12 -6.41
CA ARG A 27 -1.13 3.48 -6.42
C ARG A 27 -1.10 2.40 -5.34
N GLN A 28 -0.51 1.25 -5.62
CA GLN A 28 -0.32 0.19 -4.63
C GLN A 28 0.42 0.67 -3.38
N SER A 29 1.39 1.59 -3.54
CA SER A 29 2.10 2.21 -2.42
C SER A 29 1.19 3.04 -1.52
N PHE A 30 0.18 3.71 -2.09
CA PHE A 30 -0.83 4.44 -1.34
C PHE A 30 -1.73 3.48 -0.56
N LEU A 31 -2.16 2.38 -1.18
CA LEU A 31 -2.91 1.33 -0.48
C LEU A 31 -2.09 0.71 0.66
N SER A 32 -0.79 0.50 0.46
CA SER A 32 0.12 0.02 1.51
C SER A 32 0.29 1.01 2.67
N ALA A 33 0.37 2.31 2.39
CA ALA A 33 0.42 3.33 3.44
C ALA A 33 -0.88 3.31 4.28
N ILE A 34 -2.02 3.09 3.64
CA ILE A 34 -3.31 2.98 4.33
C ILE A 34 -3.39 1.70 5.16
N GLU A 35 -3.11 0.53 4.58
CA GLU A 35 -3.15 -0.76 5.30
C GLU A 35 -2.24 -0.75 6.54
N ASN A 36 -1.07 -0.10 6.46
CA ASN A 36 -0.12 0.04 7.57
C ASN A 36 -0.41 1.22 8.52
N GLY A 37 -1.50 1.96 8.31
CA GLY A 37 -1.91 3.09 9.17
C GLY A 37 -1.05 4.34 9.08
N ARG A 38 -0.19 4.44 8.06
CA ARG A 38 0.61 5.64 7.76
C ARG A 38 -0.19 6.72 7.00
N SER A 39 -1.39 6.38 6.52
CA SER A 39 -2.29 7.31 5.84
C SER A 39 -3.75 6.90 6.08
N ARG A 40 -4.66 7.88 6.09
CA ARG A 40 -6.10 7.63 6.14
C ARG A 40 -6.68 7.57 4.73
N LEU A 41 -7.68 6.73 4.53
CA LEU A 41 -8.45 6.71 3.29
C LEU A 41 -9.34 7.96 3.26
N PRO A 42 -9.30 8.79 2.20
CA PRO A 42 -10.24 9.89 2.04
C PRO A 42 -11.68 9.38 1.95
N ASP A 43 -12.63 10.11 2.54
CA ASP A 43 -14.03 9.69 2.60
C ASP A 43 -14.65 9.47 1.21
N GLU A 44 -14.22 10.24 0.20
CA GLU A 44 -14.62 10.08 -1.20
C GLU A 44 -14.32 8.67 -1.76
N LYS A 45 -13.29 7.99 -1.24
CA LYS A 45 -12.92 6.64 -1.67
C LYS A 45 -13.66 5.54 -0.91
N LEU A 46 -14.35 5.87 0.19
CA LEU A 46 -15.23 4.91 0.88
C LEU A 46 -16.46 4.59 0.02
N GLU A 47 -16.99 5.56 -0.72
CA GLU A 47 -18.09 5.32 -1.66
C GLU A 47 -17.65 4.39 -2.79
N ARG A 48 -16.44 4.62 -3.34
CA ARG A 48 -15.84 3.76 -4.36
C ARG A 48 -15.70 2.31 -3.90
N ILE A 49 -15.34 2.09 -2.63
CA ILE A 49 -15.24 0.74 -2.05
C ILE A 49 -16.63 0.08 -2.00
N ARG A 50 -17.67 0.81 -1.56
CA ARG A 50 -19.05 0.28 -1.54
C ARG A 50 -19.52 -0.11 -2.94
N GLU A 51 -19.28 0.74 -3.94
CA GLU A 51 -19.63 0.46 -5.34
C GLU A 51 -18.88 -0.74 -5.91
N VAL A 52 -17.58 -0.82 -5.68
CA VAL A 52 -16.70 -1.85 -6.24
C VAL A 52 -16.96 -3.23 -5.64
N PHE A 53 -17.18 -3.29 -4.33
CA PHE A 53 -17.38 -4.55 -3.61
C PHE A 53 -18.87 -4.92 -3.47
N GLY A 54 -19.79 -4.05 -3.89
CA GLY A 54 -21.23 -4.27 -3.73
C GLY A 54 -21.67 -4.40 -2.27
N LEU A 55 -20.90 -3.81 -1.35
CA LEU A 55 -21.16 -3.89 0.09
C LEU A 55 -22.01 -2.70 0.54
N GLU A 56 -23.26 -2.96 0.90
CA GLU A 56 -24.14 -1.96 1.53
C GLU A 56 -23.70 -1.64 2.96
N ASP A 57 -23.01 -2.60 3.62
CA ASP A 57 -22.57 -2.50 5.00
C ASP A 57 -21.07 -2.82 5.14
N LEU A 58 -20.31 -1.86 5.66
CA LEU A 58 -18.87 -1.97 5.93
C LEU A 58 -18.56 -2.22 7.41
N THR A 59 -19.58 -2.28 8.29
CA THR A 59 -19.40 -2.52 9.73
C THR A 59 -18.55 -3.76 10.07
N PRO A 60 -18.58 -4.89 9.32
CA PRO A 60 -17.75 -6.07 9.65
C PRO A 60 -16.24 -5.84 9.49
N TYR A 61 -15.87 -4.79 8.75
CA TYR A 61 -14.50 -4.40 8.45
C TYR A 61 -14.10 -3.13 9.18
N MET A 62 -14.97 -2.58 10.03
CA MET A 62 -14.64 -1.41 10.83
C MET A 62 -13.93 -1.83 12.11
N VAL A 63 -12.86 -1.10 12.43
CA VAL A 63 -12.08 -1.26 13.66
C VAL A 63 -12.19 0.04 14.45
N GLU A 64 -12.41 -0.06 15.76
CA GLU A 64 -12.38 1.11 16.65
C GLU A 64 -10.95 1.64 16.74
N GLU A 65 -10.75 2.92 16.42
CA GLU A 65 -9.47 3.58 16.68
C GLU A 65 -9.29 3.74 18.19
N ALA A 66 -8.27 3.10 18.75
CA ALA A 66 -7.69 3.59 20.00
C ALA A 66 -7.16 5.00 19.73
N ALA A 67 -7.67 5.98 20.47
CA ALA A 67 -7.43 7.40 20.22
C ALA A 67 -5.93 7.74 20.29
N GLU A 68 -5.30 7.99 19.16
CA GLU A 68 -4.18 8.91 19.07
C GLU A 68 -4.70 10.22 18.49
N GLU A 69 -4.68 11.22 19.35
CA GLU A 69 -5.41 12.47 19.27
C GLU A 69 -4.65 13.49 18.42
N THR A 70 -5.00 13.64 17.13
CA THR A 70 -4.64 14.84 16.36
C THR A 70 -5.81 15.80 16.40
N VAL A 71 -5.85 16.65 17.44
CA VAL A 71 -6.85 17.69 17.62
C VAL A 71 -6.46 18.91 16.79
N VAL A 72 -7.29 19.26 15.80
CA VAL A 72 -7.34 20.61 15.23
C VAL A 72 -8.69 21.20 15.61
N PRO A 73 -8.78 22.16 16.55
CA PRO A 73 -10.04 22.77 16.91
C PRO A 73 -10.30 24.08 16.13
N PRO A 74 -11.57 24.38 15.81
CA PRO A 74 -11.98 25.56 15.05
C PRO A 74 -12.09 26.83 15.89
N HIS A 75 -11.92 27.97 15.21
CA HIS A 75 -11.90 29.32 15.74
C HIS A 75 -13.03 29.66 16.74
N THR A 76 -12.69 30.30 17.84
CA THR A 76 -13.29 31.56 18.37
C THR A 76 -12.64 31.91 19.72
N HIS A 77 -12.03 33.10 19.84
CA HIS A 77 -12.15 34.05 20.96
C HIS A 77 -10.99 35.06 21.06
N SER A 78 -11.39 36.33 21.15
CA SER A 78 -10.77 37.53 21.78
C SER A 78 -9.39 38.06 21.37
N HIS A 79 -9.35 39.38 21.19
CA HIS A 79 -8.35 40.19 20.51
C HIS A 79 -7.04 40.51 21.25
N ASP A 80 -6.73 39.91 22.40
CA ASP A 80 -5.49 40.23 23.15
C ASP A 80 -4.48 39.08 23.27
N GLU A 81 -4.87 37.82 23.04
CA GLU A 81 -3.93 36.67 23.00
C GLU A 81 -3.40 36.37 21.60
N THR A 82 -4.04 36.95 20.56
CA THR A 82 -3.69 36.75 19.15
C THR A 82 -2.28 37.17 18.83
N ASP A 83 -1.72 38.14 19.54
CA ASP A 83 -0.37 38.65 19.23
C ASP A 83 0.72 37.66 19.64
N SER A 84 0.59 37.00 20.79
CA SER A 84 1.59 36.01 21.24
C SER A 84 1.54 34.74 20.38
N ILE A 85 0.33 34.25 20.09
CA ILE A 85 0.13 33.07 19.25
C ILE A 85 0.53 33.36 17.79
N ALA A 86 0.20 34.54 17.25
CA ALA A 86 0.63 34.93 15.90
C ALA A 86 2.15 35.17 15.81
N LEU A 87 2.81 35.58 16.90
CA LEU A 87 4.26 35.68 16.96
C LEU A 87 4.90 34.29 16.96
N LEU A 88 4.34 33.36 17.74
CA LEU A 88 4.80 31.98 17.80
C LEU A 88 4.59 31.27 16.46
N LEU A 89 3.43 31.46 15.81
CA LEU A 89 3.15 30.92 14.48
C LEU A 89 4.12 31.46 13.44
N ARG A 90 4.42 32.78 13.46
CA ARG A 90 5.42 33.36 12.55
C ARG A 90 6.82 32.82 12.82
N HIS A 91 7.18 32.61 14.08
CA HIS A 91 8.46 32.04 14.46
C HIS A 91 8.60 30.58 13.99
N ILE A 92 7.54 29.78 14.17
CA ILE A 92 7.48 28.38 13.72
C ILE A 92 7.47 28.31 12.20
N HIS A 93 6.70 29.14 11.48
CA HIS A 93 6.74 29.20 10.02
C HIS A 93 8.14 29.58 9.50
N ALA A 94 8.80 30.54 10.16
CA ALA A 94 10.16 30.96 9.80
C ALA A 94 11.26 29.95 10.21
N GLN A 95 10.97 29.02 11.12
CA GLN A 95 11.84 27.87 11.42
C GLN A 95 11.56 26.71 10.45
N ALA A 96 10.30 26.43 10.12
CA ALA A 96 9.92 25.41 9.15
C ALA A 96 10.52 25.67 7.76
N HIS A 97 10.44 26.92 7.27
CA HIS A 97 11.11 27.30 6.01
C HIS A 97 12.65 27.27 6.08
N ARG A 98 13.24 27.26 7.28
CA ARG A 98 14.70 27.09 7.48
C ARG A 98 15.12 25.62 7.42
N GLU A 99 14.23 24.69 7.74
CA GLU A 99 14.49 23.24 7.75
C GLU A 99 14.08 22.54 6.44
N GLU A 100 13.19 23.14 5.64
CA GLU A 100 12.74 22.61 4.33
C GLU A 100 13.86 22.42 3.28
N GLY A 101 15.03 23.03 3.46
CA GLY A 101 16.15 22.92 2.51
C GLY A 101 16.98 21.62 2.61
N GLY A 102 16.88 20.88 3.72
CA GLY A 102 17.74 19.71 3.98
C GLY A 102 17.07 18.36 3.74
N ASP A 103 15.75 18.27 3.94
CA ASP A 103 15.04 16.99 3.95
C ASP A 103 14.57 16.53 2.56
N HIS A 104 14.34 17.47 1.64
CA HIS A 104 13.96 17.15 0.25
C HIS A 104 15.01 16.30 -0.48
N GLY A 105 16.31 16.49 -0.20
CA GLY A 105 17.36 15.68 -0.83
C GLY A 105 17.33 14.21 -0.38
N ARG A 106 17.10 13.97 0.92
CA ARG A 106 16.97 12.61 1.48
C ARG A 106 15.68 11.94 1.02
N VAL A 107 14.59 12.70 0.93
CA VAL A 107 13.32 12.20 0.39
C VAL A 107 13.47 11.81 -1.08
N ALA A 108 14.08 12.65 -1.92
CA ALA A 108 14.34 12.35 -3.32
C ALA A 108 15.26 11.12 -3.51
N GLU A 109 16.31 10.99 -2.68
CA GLU A 109 17.19 9.82 -2.69
C GLU A 109 16.44 8.55 -2.28
N MET A 110 15.59 8.64 -1.25
CA MET A 110 14.75 7.54 -0.82
C MET A 110 13.75 7.13 -1.90
N GLU A 111 13.11 8.08 -2.57
CA GLU A 111 12.19 7.82 -3.68
C GLU A 111 12.90 7.13 -4.85
N ALA A 112 14.09 7.60 -5.22
CA ALA A 112 14.90 6.96 -6.26
C ALA A 112 15.29 5.52 -5.88
N ARG A 113 15.64 5.29 -4.60
CA ARG A 113 15.97 3.96 -4.09
C ARG A 113 14.75 3.03 -4.08
N VAL A 114 13.58 3.55 -3.72
CA VAL A 114 12.32 2.81 -3.74
C VAL A 114 11.99 2.42 -5.19
N ALA A 115 12.12 3.33 -6.15
CA ALA A 115 11.91 3.04 -7.56
C ALA A 115 12.86 1.93 -8.06
N ALA A 116 14.16 2.02 -7.72
CA ALA A 116 15.13 0.98 -8.10
C ALA A 116 14.82 -0.40 -7.48
N LEU A 117 14.31 -0.42 -6.23
CA LEU A 117 13.88 -1.66 -5.59
C LEU A 117 12.64 -2.25 -6.24
N MET A 118 11.69 -1.40 -6.66
CA MET A 118 10.50 -1.83 -7.41
C MET A 118 10.89 -2.48 -8.75
N ASP A 119 11.73 -1.80 -9.54
CA ASP A 119 12.24 -2.35 -10.82
C ASP A 119 12.95 -3.70 -10.62
N ARG A 120 13.73 -3.84 -9.54
CA ARG A 120 14.40 -5.09 -9.21
C ARG A 120 13.40 -6.18 -8.86
N ASN A 121 12.35 -5.85 -8.11
CA ASN A 121 11.34 -6.81 -7.70
C ASN A 121 10.52 -7.32 -8.90
N ASP A 122 10.23 -6.45 -9.87
CA ASP A 122 9.58 -6.81 -11.13
C ASP A 122 10.45 -7.76 -11.96
N ARG A 123 11.76 -7.45 -12.09
CA ARG A 123 12.70 -8.34 -12.77
C ARG A 123 12.82 -9.71 -12.09
N LEU A 124 12.82 -9.74 -10.77
CA LEU A 124 12.88 -10.99 -10.01
C LEU A 124 11.60 -11.81 -10.17
N SER A 125 10.43 -11.16 -10.17
CA SER A 125 9.15 -11.82 -10.40
C SER A 125 9.09 -12.45 -11.79
N ASN A 126 9.45 -11.70 -12.83
CA ASN A 126 9.54 -12.24 -14.20
C ASN A 126 10.51 -13.43 -14.30
N ARG A 127 11.62 -13.39 -13.54
CA ARG A 127 12.56 -14.52 -13.50
C ARG A 127 11.97 -15.74 -12.78
N ILE A 128 11.18 -15.54 -11.74
CA ILE A 128 10.48 -16.64 -11.04
C ILE A 128 9.49 -17.31 -11.99
N ASP A 129 8.73 -16.53 -12.76
CA ASP A 129 7.73 -17.07 -13.70
C ASP A 129 8.39 -17.88 -14.82
N THR A 130 9.44 -17.34 -15.44
CA THR A 130 10.21 -18.08 -16.46
C THR A 130 10.87 -19.36 -15.92
N LEU A 131 11.35 -19.35 -14.66
CA LEU A 131 11.88 -20.55 -14.02
C LEU A 131 10.77 -21.59 -13.74
N ARG A 132 9.57 -21.15 -13.37
CA ARG A 132 8.41 -22.05 -13.17
C ARG A 132 8.02 -22.72 -14.48
N GLU A 133 7.89 -21.94 -15.56
CA GLU A 133 7.62 -22.47 -16.90
C GLU A 133 8.67 -23.50 -17.33
N THR A 134 9.95 -23.21 -17.05
CA THR A 134 11.05 -24.14 -17.35
C THR A 134 10.93 -25.44 -16.53
N ILE A 135 10.60 -25.34 -15.24
CA ILE A 135 10.41 -26.52 -14.37
C ILE A 135 9.25 -27.37 -14.89
N ASP A 136 8.15 -26.75 -15.30
CA ASP A 136 6.97 -27.47 -15.79
C ASP A 136 7.27 -28.16 -17.13
N ALA A 137 7.97 -27.50 -18.05
CA ALA A 137 8.44 -28.10 -19.30
C ALA A 137 9.38 -29.29 -19.05
N LEU A 138 10.33 -29.17 -18.10
CA LEU A 138 11.24 -30.26 -17.75
C LEU A 138 10.53 -31.43 -17.07
N ARG A 139 9.50 -31.16 -16.26
CA ARG A 139 8.66 -32.20 -15.65
C ARG A 139 7.88 -32.97 -16.69
N GLU A 140 7.30 -32.26 -17.67
CA GLU A 140 6.60 -32.87 -18.80
C GLU A 140 7.56 -33.72 -19.65
N GLU A 141 8.77 -33.22 -19.92
CA GLU A 141 9.79 -33.98 -20.64
C GLU A 141 10.22 -35.23 -19.87
N ASN A 142 10.46 -35.12 -18.56
CA ASN A 142 10.77 -36.27 -17.72
C ASN A 142 9.64 -37.30 -17.74
N PHE A 143 8.38 -36.85 -17.71
CA PHE A 143 7.24 -37.75 -17.81
C PHE A 143 7.21 -38.48 -19.15
N ARG A 144 7.39 -37.76 -20.27
CA ARG A 144 7.47 -38.35 -21.62
C ARG A 144 8.60 -39.37 -21.74
N LEU A 145 9.79 -39.03 -21.24
CA LEU A 145 10.94 -39.95 -21.25
C LEU A 145 10.69 -41.20 -20.41
N LYS A 146 10.08 -41.06 -19.23
CA LYS A 146 9.68 -42.19 -18.38
C LYS A 146 8.67 -43.10 -19.09
N GLU A 147 7.71 -42.54 -19.81
CA GLU A 147 6.73 -43.31 -20.58
C GLU A 147 7.38 -44.09 -21.75
N ILE A 148 8.38 -43.48 -22.41
CA ILE A 148 9.16 -44.15 -23.46
C ILE A 148 9.96 -45.32 -22.86
N LEU A 149 10.66 -45.10 -21.76
CA LEU A 149 11.46 -46.14 -21.10
C LEU A 149 10.58 -47.30 -20.63
N ALA A 150 9.43 -47.01 -20.02
CA ALA A 150 8.45 -48.02 -19.63
C ALA A 150 7.94 -48.84 -20.83
N ARG A 151 7.66 -48.19 -21.97
CA ARG A 151 7.27 -48.89 -23.22
C ARG A 151 8.36 -49.81 -23.76
N HIS A 152 9.62 -49.47 -23.54
CA HIS A 152 10.77 -50.27 -23.95
C HIS A 152 11.23 -51.30 -22.89
N GLY A 153 10.49 -51.44 -21.78
CA GLY A 153 10.82 -52.38 -20.70
C GLY A 153 12.10 -52.03 -19.96
N LEU A 154 12.53 -50.78 -20.02
CA LEU A 154 13.70 -50.25 -19.30
C LEU A 154 13.19 -49.60 -18.01
N GLU A 155 13.50 -50.19 -16.85
CA GLU A 155 13.18 -49.59 -15.55
C GLU A 155 14.13 -48.41 -15.24
N TYR A 156 13.62 -47.43 -14.47
CA TYR A 156 14.30 -46.19 -14.09
C TYR A 156 14.79 -46.25 -12.64
#